data_AF-A0A0A6UP61-F1
#
_entry.id   AF-A0A0A6UP61-F1
#
_cell.length_a   1.000
_cell.length_b   1.000
_cell.length_c   1.000
_cell.angle_alpha   90.00
_cell.angle_beta   90.00
_cell.angle_gamma   90.00
#
_symmetry.space_group_name_H-M   'P 1'
#
loop_
_entity.id
_entity.type
_entity.pdbx_description
1 polymer ?
#
loop_
_entity_poly.entity_id
_entity_poly.type
_entity_poly.pdbx_seq_one_letter_code
_entity_poly.pdbx_strand_id
1 'polypeptide(L)'
;MSPDPRSLTDGCAALLRLPPGAPRHQHATELGRWAADSPHPVDDVVAAMLDAARAAWAGQLPAASQTSSAVHTRAADLLDTTAQALEAVLTGYRDHLRRHLADHDDQRTMFVDDLLTGRADPGHLAERAQRYGIRLSGTHVVALAVGPALTDAIVRDIDAALAARYGAGNTLTIHRDGKLVCISTGGLRGLPAELAHHLLTRLGAGNWQIAVGRAHPGMTGIVTSLEEAGNALNLAERLGFTTPVLRAADLLVFPVLLRDRDAITDLVDTVLGPLLHARGGVQPYLETLTVLFDSQGNYTATARHMHLSVRAVTYRLDRIKALTGYHPGEPTQRFTLHTAVLGARLLGWPTSQS
;
A
#
# COMPACT_ATOMS: atom_id res chain seq x y z
N MET A 1 39.92 13.55 9.29
CA MET A 1 39.20 14.74 9.80
C MET A 1 39.29 15.82 8.73
N SER A 2 38.32 15.85 7.81
CA SER A 2 38.11 17.01 6.93
C SER A 2 37.61 18.19 7.77
N PRO A 3 37.93 19.44 7.42
CA PRO A 3 37.50 20.60 8.17
C PRO A 3 35.99 20.76 8.03
N ASP A 4 35.32 20.91 9.16
CA ASP A 4 33.91 21.31 9.29
C ASP A 4 33.67 22.58 8.44
N PRO A 5 32.73 22.60 7.48
CA PRO A 5 32.51 23.77 6.64
C PRO A 5 31.99 24.92 7.51
N ARG A 6 32.87 25.90 7.76
CA ARG A 6 32.47 27.26 8.16
C ARG A 6 31.42 27.71 7.14
N SER A 7 30.21 28.04 7.59
CA SER A 7 29.05 28.59 6.84
C SER A 7 28.72 27.98 5.46
N LEU A 8 27.42 27.80 5.16
CA LEU A 8 26.95 27.36 3.84
C LEU A 8 27.56 28.17 2.67
N THR A 9 27.77 29.47 2.89
CA THR A 9 28.41 30.39 1.95
C THR A 9 29.88 30.08 1.70
N ASP A 10 30.70 29.79 2.73
CA ASP A 10 32.11 29.46 2.48
C ASP A 10 32.26 28.09 1.82
N GLY A 11 31.35 27.15 2.13
CA GLY A 11 31.24 25.87 1.44
C GLY A 11 31.00 26.06 -0.07
N CYS A 12 30.01 26.88 -0.44
CA CYS A 12 29.73 27.21 -1.85
C CYS A 12 30.93 27.92 -2.52
N ALA A 13 31.56 28.88 -1.83
CA ALA A 13 32.73 29.59 -2.35
C ALA A 13 33.93 28.65 -2.57
N ALA A 14 34.13 27.65 -1.71
CA ALA A 14 35.16 26.64 -1.88
C ALA A 14 34.90 25.75 -3.10
N LEU A 15 33.64 25.36 -3.35
CA LEU A 15 33.27 24.55 -4.52
C LEU A 15 33.60 25.23 -5.85
N LEU A 16 33.36 26.53 -5.95
CA LEU A 16 33.65 27.30 -7.16
C LEU A 16 35.16 27.48 -7.42
N ARG A 17 36.00 27.27 -6.41
CA ARG A 17 37.47 27.33 -6.54
C ARG A 17 38.11 25.98 -6.87
N LEU A 18 37.41 24.86 -6.64
CA LEU A 18 37.92 23.53 -6.98
C LEU A 18 37.96 23.35 -8.50
N PRO A 19 38.91 22.57 -9.05
CA PRO A 19 38.93 22.24 -10.48
C PRO A 19 37.71 21.40 -10.89
N PRO A 20 37.28 21.45 -12.17
CA PRO A 20 36.18 20.63 -12.64
C PRO A 20 36.54 19.14 -12.57
N GLY A 21 35.55 18.30 -12.26
CA GLY A 21 35.71 16.84 -12.20
C GLY A 21 35.09 16.20 -10.97
N ALA A 22 35.33 14.89 -10.83
CA ALA A 22 34.76 14.06 -9.78
C ALA A 22 34.96 14.61 -8.34
N PRO A 23 36.13 15.16 -7.96
CA PRO A 23 36.32 15.69 -6.60
C PRO A 23 35.39 16.86 -6.26
N ARG A 24 35.15 17.78 -7.20
CA ARG A 24 34.22 18.90 -7.01
C ARG A 24 32.78 18.40 -6.88
N HIS A 25 32.39 17.46 -7.74
CA HIS A 25 31.06 16.85 -7.69
C HIS A 25 30.81 16.12 -6.36
N GLN A 26 31.80 15.39 -5.84
CA GLN A 26 31.72 14.73 -4.54
C GLN A 26 31.59 15.74 -3.38
N HIS A 27 32.44 16.77 -3.33
CA HIS A 27 32.35 17.80 -2.30
C HIS A 27 31.02 18.57 -2.37
N ALA A 28 30.50 18.82 -3.57
CA ALA A 28 29.21 19.44 -3.76
C ALA A 28 28.08 18.55 -3.20
N THR A 29 28.11 17.26 -3.51
CA THR A 29 27.17 16.27 -2.95
C THR A 29 27.25 16.22 -1.41
N GLU A 30 28.45 16.22 -0.84
CA GLU A 30 28.67 16.22 0.62
C GLU A 30 28.17 17.50 1.29
N LEU A 31 28.42 18.67 0.69
CA LEU A 31 27.87 19.95 1.17
C LEU A 31 26.34 19.93 1.17
N GLY A 32 25.73 19.38 0.11
CA GLY A 32 24.28 19.21 0.03
C GLY A 32 23.71 18.31 1.12
N ARG A 33 24.38 17.20 1.43
CA ARG A 33 24.01 16.30 2.54
C ARG A 33 24.07 17.01 3.89
N TRP A 34 25.19 17.69 4.15
CA TRP A 34 25.38 18.46 5.39
C TRP A 34 24.34 19.57 5.57
N ALA A 35 23.99 20.27 4.47
CA ALA A 35 22.97 21.31 4.49
C ALA A 35 21.58 20.74 4.84
N ALA A 36 21.27 19.52 4.40
CA ALA A 36 20.01 18.84 4.72
C ALA A 36 19.92 18.38 6.19
N ASP A 37 21.04 18.13 6.86
CA ASP A 37 21.10 17.83 8.31
C ASP A 37 21.02 19.08 9.20
N SER A 38 21.19 20.24 8.59
CA SER A 38 21.21 21.54 9.25
C SER A 38 19.87 22.26 9.05
N PRO A 39 19.53 23.30 9.83
CA PRO A 39 18.27 24.05 9.67
C PRO A 39 18.28 25.00 8.45
N HIS A 40 18.86 24.56 7.33
CA HIS A 40 18.94 25.32 6.09
C HIS A 40 17.89 24.83 5.08
N PRO A 41 16.83 25.60 4.77
CA PRO A 41 15.95 25.28 3.65
C PRO A 41 16.71 25.27 2.33
N VAL A 42 16.17 24.57 1.33
CA VAL A 42 16.78 24.48 0.00
C VAL A 42 16.99 25.86 -0.64
N ASP A 43 16.13 26.82 -0.33
CA ASP A 43 16.23 28.19 -0.84
C ASP A 43 17.50 28.90 -0.35
N ASP A 44 17.95 28.64 0.89
CA ASP A 44 19.20 29.18 1.44
C ASP A 44 20.42 28.61 0.71
N VAL A 45 20.36 27.33 0.33
CA VAL A 45 21.42 26.65 -0.44
C VAL A 45 21.57 27.27 -1.83
N VAL A 46 20.44 27.55 -2.49
CA VAL A 46 20.43 28.23 -3.80
C VAL A 46 20.97 29.65 -3.66
N ALA A 47 20.51 30.41 -2.66
CA ALA A 47 20.97 31.77 -2.41
C ALA A 47 22.48 31.83 -2.14
N ALA A 48 22.99 30.95 -1.27
CA ALA A 48 24.42 30.88 -0.94
C ALA A 48 25.31 30.57 -2.14
N MET A 49 24.86 29.69 -3.05
CA MET A 49 25.60 29.37 -4.28
C MET A 49 25.64 30.57 -5.24
N LEU A 50 24.51 31.28 -5.41
CA LEU A 50 24.43 32.47 -6.25
C LEU A 50 25.28 33.62 -5.70
N ASP A 51 25.28 33.82 -4.38
CA ASP A 51 26.12 34.82 -3.72
C ASP A 51 27.61 34.47 -3.82
N ALA A 52 27.97 33.19 -3.70
CA ALA A 52 29.33 32.71 -3.94
C ALA A 52 29.78 32.97 -5.39
N ALA A 53 28.91 32.74 -6.38
CA ALA A 53 29.19 33.04 -7.79
C ALA A 53 29.37 34.55 -8.03
N ARG A 54 28.52 35.39 -7.42
CA ARG A 54 28.63 36.85 -7.50
C ARG A 54 29.95 37.33 -6.88
N ALA A 55 30.34 36.78 -5.73
CA ALA A 55 31.59 37.10 -5.07
C ALA A 55 32.81 36.63 -5.89
N ALA A 56 32.74 35.44 -6.50
CA ALA A 56 33.79 34.94 -7.38
C ALA A 56 33.99 35.83 -8.62
N TRP A 57 32.90 36.31 -9.22
CA TRP A 57 32.94 37.28 -10.32
C TRP A 57 33.55 38.62 -9.87
N ALA A 58 33.06 39.19 -8.76
CA ALA A 58 33.52 40.49 -8.27
C ALA A 58 34.99 40.48 -7.79
N GLY A 59 35.47 39.34 -7.28
CA GLY A 59 36.85 39.17 -6.81
C GLY A 59 37.89 39.09 -7.92
N GLN A 60 37.48 38.90 -9.18
CA GLN A 60 38.37 38.84 -10.33
C GLN A 60 38.24 40.11 -11.19
N LEU A 61 38.90 41.19 -10.76
CA LEU A 61 38.96 42.41 -11.54
C LEU A 61 39.64 42.17 -12.91
N PRO A 62 39.08 42.68 -14.02
CA PRO A 62 39.72 42.54 -15.33
C PRO A 62 41.10 43.21 -15.30
N ALA A 63 42.14 42.51 -15.77
CA ALA A 63 43.43 43.16 -16.02
C ALA A 63 43.26 44.19 -17.16
N ALA A 64 44.05 45.27 -17.13
CA ALA A 64 43.96 46.37 -18.11
C ALA A 64 44.15 45.93 -19.58
N SER A 65 44.63 44.71 -19.83
CA SER A 65 44.87 44.10 -21.15
C SER A 65 43.84 43.04 -21.57
N GLN A 66 42.75 42.82 -20.84
CA GLN A 66 41.77 41.78 -21.18
C GLN A 66 40.89 42.16 -22.37
N THR A 67 40.66 41.19 -23.26
CA THR A 67 39.73 41.31 -24.40
C THR A 67 38.30 40.98 -23.98
N SER A 68 37.30 41.55 -24.67
CA SER A 68 35.88 41.23 -24.43
C SER A 68 35.57 39.74 -24.57
N SER A 69 36.25 39.04 -25.48
CA SER A 69 36.13 37.59 -25.66
C SER A 69 36.58 36.83 -24.41
N ALA A 70 37.72 37.21 -23.80
CA ALA A 70 38.20 36.58 -22.58
C ALA A 70 37.27 36.79 -21.37
N VAL A 71 36.63 37.95 -21.28
CA VAL A 71 35.61 38.23 -20.24
C VAL A 71 34.35 37.39 -20.48
N HIS A 72 33.91 37.24 -21.72
CA HIS A 72 32.75 36.42 -22.08
C HIS A 72 32.99 34.93 -21.78
N THR A 73 34.14 34.38 -22.18
CA THR A 73 34.51 32.98 -21.86
C THR A 73 34.54 32.74 -20.36
N ARG A 74 35.14 33.66 -19.58
CA ARG A 74 35.15 33.54 -18.12
C ARG A 74 33.75 33.56 -17.51
N ALA A 75 32.87 34.42 -18.01
CA ALA A 75 31.49 34.48 -17.54
C ALA A 75 30.76 33.16 -17.84
N ALA A 76 30.94 32.61 -19.05
CA ALA A 76 30.39 31.30 -19.41
C ALA A 76 30.93 30.18 -18.52
N ASP A 77 32.25 30.11 -18.29
CA ASP A 77 32.88 29.10 -17.43
C ASP A 77 32.38 29.14 -15.99
N LEU A 78 32.18 30.35 -15.45
CA LEU A 78 31.64 30.54 -14.10
C LEU A 78 30.17 30.12 -14.02
N LEU A 79 29.35 30.45 -15.02
CA LEU A 79 27.95 30.02 -15.09
C LEU A 79 27.85 28.50 -15.16
N ASP A 80 28.61 27.86 -16.04
CA ASP A 80 28.64 26.40 -16.18
C ASP A 80 29.13 25.72 -14.90
N THR A 81 30.18 26.25 -14.28
CA THR A 81 30.70 25.74 -13.01
C THR A 81 29.67 25.87 -11.88
N THR A 82 28.97 27.01 -11.82
CA THR A 82 27.94 27.26 -10.81
C THR A 82 26.75 26.33 -11.01
N ALA A 83 26.31 26.14 -12.26
CA ALA A 83 25.21 25.23 -12.59
C ALA A 83 25.54 23.78 -12.20
N GLN A 84 26.72 23.28 -12.59
CA GLN A 84 27.15 21.91 -12.26
C GLN A 84 27.33 21.71 -10.75
N ALA A 85 27.90 22.70 -10.04
CA ALA A 85 28.05 22.63 -8.59
C ALA A 85 26.69 22.65 -7.89
N LEU A 86 25.79 23.55 -8.30
CA LEU A 86 24.45 23.65 -7.73
C LEU A 86 23.63 22.37 -7.95
N GLU A 87 23.67 21.79 -9.15
CA GLU A 87 23.00 20.52 -9.44
C GLU A 87 23.48 19.39 -8.52
N ALA A 88 24.81 19.29 -8.32
CA ALA A 88 25.40 18.29 -7.44
C ALA A 88 25.03 18.51 -5.96
N VAL A 89 25.05 19.77 -5.49
CA VAL A 89 24.59 20.13 -4.13
C VAL A 89 23.11 19.77 -3.94
N LEU A 90 22.24 20.19 -4.86
CA LEU A 90 20.80 19.91 -4.78
C LEU A 90 20.49 18.41 -4.89
N THR A 91 21.29 17.65 -5.63
CA THR A 91 21.19 16.19 -5.67
C THR A 91 21.57 15.58 -4.33
N GLY A 92 22.71 15.96 -3.76
CA GLY A 92 23.13 15.53 -2.42
C GLY A 92 22.09 15.84 -1.34
N TYR A 93 21.52 17.05 -1.36
CA TYR A 93 20.48 17.49 -0.44
C TYR A 93 19.20 16.64 -0.57
N ARG A 94 18.66 16.49 -1.78
CA ARG A 94 17.42 15.72 -2.03
C ARG A 94 17.59 14.24 -1.69
N ASP A 95 18.71 13.64 -2.08
CA ASP A 95 18.97 12.23 -1.80
C ASP A 95 19.19 11.97 -0.31
N HIS A 96 19.73 12.95 0.42
CA HIS A 96 19.84 12.88 1.88
C HIS A 96 18.48 12.91 2.57
N LEU A 97 17.63 13.87 2.22
CA LEU A 97 16.27 13.93 2.75
C LEU A 97 15.48 12.66 2.43
N ARG A 98 15.60 12.15 1.20
CA ARG A 98 14.96 10.88 0.80
C ARG A 98 15.47 9.70 1.62
N ARG A 99 16.79 9.59 1.83
CA ARG A 99 17.38 8.54 2.68
C ARG A 99 16.91 8.66 4.12
N HIS A 100 16.87 9.86 4.69
CA HIS A 100 16.38 10.04 6.05
C HIS A 100 14.92 9.62 6.23
N LEU A 101 14.06 9.95 5.25
CA LEU A 101 12.67 9.52 5.24
C LEU A 101 12.54 8.01 5.05
N ALA A 102 13.32 7.42 4.14
CA ALA A 102 13.34 5.98 3.90
C ALA A 102 13.82 5.20 5.14
N ASP A 103 14.90 5.64 5.79
CA ASP A 103 15.41 5.02 7.02
C ASP A 103 14.36 5.04 8.14
N HIS A 104 13.59 6.13 8.25
CA HIS A 104 12.52 6.23 9.23
C HIS A 104 11.34 5.30 8.91
N ASP A 105 10.96 5.18 7.63
CA ASP A 105 9.94 4.25 7.18
C ASP A 105 10.40 2.78 7.36
N ASP A 106 11.66 2.47 7.07
CA ASP A 106 12.27 1.16 7.28
C ASP A 106 12.26 0.79 8.78
N GLN A 107 12.57 1.74 9.66
CA GLN A 107 12.51 1.53 11.11
C GLN A 107 11.08 1.28 11.62
N ARG A 108 10.07 1.89 11.01
CA ARG A 108 8.65 1.65 11.30
C ARG A 108 8.20 0.30 10.77
N THR A 109 8.58 -0.06 9.55
CA THR A 109 8.28 -1.36 8.96
C THR A 109 8.91 -2.49 9.77
N MET A 110 10.19 -2.36 10.12
CA MET A 110 10.88 -3.30 11.01
C MET A 110 10.20 -3.41 12.38
N PHE A 111 9.64 -2.30 12.91
CA PHE A 111 8.91 -2.34 14.18
C PHE A 111 7.65 -3.18 14.06
N VAL A 112 6.89 -3.01 12.98
CA VAL A 112 5.71 -3.83 12.72
C VAL A 112 6.11 -5.28 12.46
N ASP A 113 7.18 -5.56 11.73
CA ASP A 113 7.64 -6.95 11.53
C ASP A 113 8.07 -7.61 12.85
N ASP A 114 8.78 -6.90 13.72
CA ASP A 114 9.13 -7.39 15.06
C ASP A 114 7.87 -7.65 15.91
N LEU A 115 6.88 -6.76 15.80
CA LEU A 115 5.58 -6.88 16.46
C LEU A 115 4.79 -8.09 15.97
N LEU A 116 4.82 -8.36 14.67
CA LEU A 116 4.11 -9.48 14.03
C LEU A 116 4.79 -10.83 14.29
N THR A 117 6.13 -10.85 14.31
CA THR A 117 6.89 -12.09 14.52
C THR A 117 7.03 -12.44 16.00
N GLY A 118 6.84 -11.48 16.91
CA GLY A 118 7.00 -11.67 18.35
C GLY A 118 8.44 -12.02 18.76
N ARG A 119 9.43 -11.77 17.89
CA ARG A 119 10.84 -12.16 18.10
C ARG A 119 11.64 -11.14 18.91
N ALA A 120 11.14 -9.93 19.05
CA ALA A 120 11.83 -8.87 19.78
C ALA A 120 11.50 -8.87 21.27
N ASP A 121 12.46 -8.38 22.07
CA ASP A 121 12.27 -8.18 23.50
C ASP A 121 11.09 -7.23 23.79
N PRO A 122 10.17 -7.58 24.71
CA PRO A 122 8.99 -6.75 25.02
C PRO A 122 9.32 -5.34 25.50
N GLY A 123 10.45 -5.14 26.19
CA GLY A 123 10.89 -3.82 26.65
C GLY A 123 11.29 -2.93 25.48
N HIS A 124 12.08 -3.47 24.56
CA HIS A 124 12.49 -2.76 23.34
C HIS A 124 11.30 -2.45 22.41
N LEU A 125 10.34 -3.37 22.30
CA LEU A 125 9.09 -3.12 21.59
C LEU A 125 8.26 -2.02 22.25
N ALA A 126 8.16 -1.99 23.58
CA ALA A 126 7.42 -0.95 24.29
C ALA A 126 8.05 0.44 24.10
N GLU A 127 9.38 0.55 24.14
CA GLU A 127 10.09 1.82 23.89
C GLU A 127 9.80 2.37 22.49
N ARG A 128 9.90 1.51 21.47
CA ARG A 128 9.59 1.88 20.07
C ARG A 128 8.11 2.19 19.89
N ALA A 129 7.22 1.41 20.50
CA ALA A 129 5.80 1.65 20.46
C ALA A 129 5.45 3.02 21.05
N GLN A 130 6.07 3.41 22.17
CA GLN A 130 5.89 4.74 22.76
C GLN A 130 6.36 5.85 21.82
N ARG A 131 7.50 5.67 21.12
CA ARG A 131 7.99 6.62 20.10
C ARG A 131 7.01 6.80 18.95
N TYR A 132 6.34 5.72 18.53
CA TYR A 132 5.30 5.75 17.50
C TYR A 132 3.90 5.99 18.06
N GLY A 133 3.78 6.20 19.37
CA GLY A 133 2.55 6.44 20.13
C GLY A 133 1.57 5.27 20.25
N ILE A 134 1.92 4.07 19.79
CA ILE A 134 1.09 2.87 19.98
C ILE A 134 1.09 2.43 21.44
N ARG A 135 -0.10 2.28 22.01
CA ARG A 135 -0.29 1.68 23.33
C ARG A 135 -0.45 0.17 23.22
N LEU A 136 0.63 -0.60 23.34
CA LEU A 136 0.62 -2.07 23.18
C LEU A 136 -0.39 -2.80 24.08
N SER A 137 -0.71 -2.27 25.26
CA SER A 137 -1.71 -2.83 26.19
C SER A 137 -3.17 -2.54 25.81
N GLY A 138 -3.39 -1.64 24.84
CA GLY A 138 -4.72 -1.27 24.38
C GLY A 138 -5.40 -2.35 23.55
N THR A 139 -6.65 -2.09 23.18
CA THR A 139 -7.34 -2.83 22.12
C THR A 139 -6.92 -2.27 20.78
N HIS A 140 -6.61 -3.11 19.81
CA HIS A 140 -6.14 -2.70 18.50
C HIS A 140 -7.06 -3.19 17.39
N VAL A 141 -7.18 -2.37 16.35
CA VAL A 141 -7.82 -2.72 15.08
C VAL A 141 -6.82 -2.42 13.97
N VAL A 142 -6.67 -3.39 13.08
CA VAL A 142 -5.81 -3.29 11.89
C VAL A 142 -6.69 -3.20 10.64
N ALA A 143 -6.44 -2.16 9.84
CA ALA A 143 -6.97 -2.03 8.49
C ALA A 143 -5.85 -2.31 7.48
N LEU A 144 -6.16 -3.13 6.49
CA LEU A 144 -5.26 -3.50 5.40
C LEU A 144 -5.85 -3.01 4.09
N ALA A 145 -5.12 -2.18 3.35
CA ALA A 145 -5.53 -1.77 2.02
C ALA A 145 -4.63 -2.37 0.94
N VAL A 146 -5.25 -2.80 -0.16
CA VAL A 146 -4.59 -3.29 -1.37
C VAL A 146 -5.01 -2.45 -2.55
N GLY A 147 -4.08 -2.23 -3.48
CA GLY A 147 -4.34 -1.56 -4.74
C GLY A 147 -3.05 -1.43 -5.56
N PRO A 148 -3.08 -1.60 -6.89
CA PRO A 148 -1.88 -1.65 -7.72
C PRO A 148 -1.15 -0.32 -7.80
N ALA A 149 -1.82 0.79 -7.45
CA ALA A 149 -1.27 2.14 -7.46
C ALA A 149 -0.81 2.62 -6.08
N LEU A 150 -0.79 1.76 -5.05
CA LEU A 150 -0.24 2.11 -3.74
C LEU A 150 1.29 2.29 -3.85
N THR A 151 1.78 3.38 -3.26
CA THR A 151 3.20 3.73 -3.20
C THR A 151 3.54 4.23 -1.80
N ASP A 152 4.83 4.22 -1.43
CA ASP A 152 5.28 4.73 -0.12
C ASP A 152 4.87 6.20 0.09
N ALA A 153 4.91 7.01 -0.98
CA ALA A 153 4.53 8.42 -0.92
C ALA A 153 3.05 8.59 -0.55
N ILE A 154 2.16 7.82 -1.20
CA ILE A 154 0.73 7.84 -0.90
C ILE A 154 0.48 7.37 0.54
N VAL A 155 1.17 6.32 0.98
CA VAL A 155 1.01 5.77 2.34
C VAL A 155 1.48 6.78 3.39
N ARG A 156 2.60 7.49 3.16
CA ARG A 156 3.07 8.58 4.03
C ARG A 156 2.07 9.74 4.11
N ASP A 157 1.51 10.15 2.98
CA ASP A 157 0.51 11.22 2.96
C ASP A 157 -0.77 10.83 3.73
N ILE A 158 -1.14 9.54 3.66
CA ILE A 158 -2.26 8.99 4.43
C ILE A 158 -1.91 8.96 5.92
N ASP A 159 -0.71 8.49 6.30
CA ASP A 159 -0.26 8.47 7.70
C ASP A 159 -0.30 9.88 8.32
N ALA A 160 0.22 10.87 7.60
CA ALA A 160 0.21 12.27 8.03
C ALA A 160 -1.22 12.81 8.20
N ALA A 161 -2.13 12.51 7.27
CA ALA A 161 -3.52 12.95 7.33
C ALA A 161 -4.29 12.28 8.48
N LEU A 162 -4.06 10.97 8.70
CA LEU A 162 -4.65 10.24 9.83
C LEU A 162 -4.12 10.76 11.17
N ALA A 163 -2.82 11.02 11.28
CA ALA A 163 -2.21 11.62 12.47
C ALA A 163 -2.77 13.02 12.74
N ALA A 164 -2.98 13.84 11.72
CA ALA A 164 -3.59 15.17 11.87
C ALA A 164 -5.05 15.11 12.35
N ARG A 165 -5.82 14.12 11.89
CA ARG A 165 -7.23 13.96 12.24
C ARG A 165 -7.45 13.31 13.61
N TYR A 166 -6.75 12.22 13.88
CA TYR A 166 -6.96 11.40 15.07
C TYR A 166 -5.95 11.67 16.18
N GLY A 167 -4.93 12.49 15.93
CA GLY A 167 -3.85 12.79 16.86
C GLY A 167 -2.66 11.85 16.68
N ALA A 168 -1.45 12.41 16.76
CA ALA A 168 -0.21 11.65 16.71
C ALA A 168 -0.20 10.54 17.78
N GLY A 169 0.10 9.31 17.35
CA GLY A 169 0.16 8.13 18.22
C GLY A 169 -1.11 7.28 18.28
N ASN A 170 -2.24 7.76 17.79
CA ASN A 170 -3.46 6.93 17.77
C ASN A 170 -3.52 5.96 16.57
N THR A 171 -2.71 6.22 15.55
CA THR A 171 -2.54 5.40 14.35
C THR A 171 -1.07 5.22 14.00
N LEU A 172 -0.71 4.05 13.47
CA LEU A 172 0.55 3.80 12.78
C LEU A 172 0.25 3.20 11.42
N THR A 173 0.70 3.86 10.36
CA THR A 173 0.51 3.39 8.99
C THR A 173 1.85 3.10 8.34
N ILE A 174 1.98 1.93 7.74
CA ILE A 174 3.18 1.50 7.01
C ILE A 174 2.80 0.93 5.65
N HIS A 175 3.77 0.92 4.74
CA HIS A 175 3.68 0.20 3.48
C HIS A 175 4.48 -1.10 3.58
N ARG A 176 3.85 -2.24 3.34
CA ARG A 176 4.44 -3.57 3.50
C ARG A 176 3.90 -4.53 2.44
N ASP A 177 4.80 -5.18 1.70
CA ASP A 177 4.45 -6.16 0.66
C ASP A 177 3.42 -5.65 -0.37
N GLY A 178 3.51 -4.37 -0.76
CA GLY A 178 2.55 -3.74 -1.68
C GLY A 178 1.19 -3.40 -1.06
N LYS A 179 1.08 -3.44 0.28
CA LYS A 179 -0.14 -3.19 1.04
C LYS A 179 0.05 -2.08 2.05
N LEU A 180 -0.98 -1.28 2.27
CA LEU A 180 -1.02 -0.32 3.37
C LEU A 180 -1.53 -1.05 4.61
N VAL A 181 -0.73 -1.07 5.68
CA VAL A 181 -1.13 -1.60 6.99
C VAL A 181 -1.32 -0.41 7.93
N CYS A 182 -2.54 -0.22 8.43
CA CYS A 182 -2.87 0.82 9.39
C CYS A 182 -3.31 0.18 10.71
N ILE A 183 -2.50 0.36 11.75
CA ILE A 183 -2.77 -0.08 13.12
C ILE A 183 -3.38 1.08 13.88
N SER A 184 -4.51 0.87 14.56
CA SER A 184 -5.17 1.89 15.36
C SER A 184 -5.48 1.41 16.77
N THR A 185 -5.28 2.29 17.74
CA THR A 185 -5.67 2.02 19.14
C THR A 185 -7.17 2.31 19.33
N GLY A 186 -7.90 1.36 19.90
CA GLY A 186 -9.28 1.51 20.34
C GLY A 186 -10.35 1.48 19.24
N GLY A 187 -9.99 1.10 18.00
CA GLY A 187 -10.96 1.04 16.89
C GLY A 187 -11.58 2.40 16.60
N LEU A 188 -10.73 3.36 16.24
CA LEU A 188 -11.12 4.74 15.97
C LEU A 188 -12.32 4.81 15.03
N ARG A 189 -13.41 5.41 15.52
CA ARG A 189 -14.67 5.50 14.76
C ARG A 189 -14.43 6.23 13.44
N GLY A 190 -14.86 5.61 12.35
CA GLY A 190 -14.74 6.19 11.02
C GLY A 190 -13.39 6.00 10.33
N LEU A 191 -12.38 5.40 10.99
CA LEU A 191 -11.07 5.15 10.36
C LEU A 191 -11.17 4.44 9.00
N PRO A 192 -11.99 3.37 8.82
CA PRO A 192 -12.11 2.73 7.52
C PRO A 192 -12.70 3.65 6.44
N ALA A 193 -13.64 4.51 6.82
CA ALA A 193 -14.25 5.48 5.90
C ALA A 193 -13.25 6.60 5.54
N GLU A 194 -12.43 7.04 6.49
CA GLU A 194 -11.37 8.01 6.25
C GLU A 194 -10.27 7.46 5.33
N LEU A 195 -9.83 6.22 5.57
CA LEU A 195 -8.91 5.51 4.68
C LEU A 195 -9.50 5.40 3.27
N ALA A 196 -10.77 4.98 3.16
CA ALA A 196 -11.46 4.89 1.88
C ALA A 196 -11.55 6.25 1.17
N HIS A 197 -11.84 7.32 1.91
CA HIS A 197 -11.86 8.67 1.37
C HIS A 197 -10.48 9.08 0.83
N HIS A 198 -9.42 8.85 1.60
CA HIS A 198 -8.06 9.18 1.17
C HIS A 198 -7.57 8.38 -0.02
N LEU A 199 -7.90 7.08 -0.11
CA LEU A 199 -7.61 6.27 -1.28
C LEU A 199 -8.40 6.75 -2.49
N LEU A 200 -9.69 7.06 -2.33
CA LEU A 200 -10.53 7.60 -3.39
C LEU A 200 -9.98 8.92 -3.94
N THR A 201 -9.56 9.85 -3.07
CA THR A 201 -9.04 11.16 -3.48
C THR A 201 -7.71 11.06 -4.23
N ARG A 202 -6.84 10.12 -3.84
CA ARG A 202 -5.48 10.00 -4.41
C ARG A 202 -5.40 9.05 -5.61
N LEU A 203 -6.18 7.97 -5.60
CA LEU A 203 -6.14 6.90 -6.59
C LEU A 203 -7.34 6.90 -7.54
N GLY A 204 -8.39 7.66 -7.22
CA GLY A 204 -9.66 7.61 -7.93
C GLY A 204 -10.53 6.42 -7.54
N ALA A 205 -11.64 6.26 -8.27
CA ALA A 205 -12.55 5.15 -8.06
C ALA A 205 -12.02 3.86 -8.71
N GLY A 206 -12.15 2.75 -8.00
CA GLY A 206 -11.81 1.42 -8.51
C GLY A 206 -10.36 0.97 -8.25
N ASN A 207 -10.16 -0.34 -8.28
CA ASN A 207 -8.88 -1.06 -8.11
C ASN A 207 -8.22 -1.00 -6.73
N TRP A 208 -8.94 -0.60 -5.69
CA TRP A 208 -8.47 -0.75 -4.31
C TRP A 208 -9.57 -1.28 -3.40
N GLN A 209 -9.16 -2.00 -2.35
CA GLN A 209 -10.05 -2.49 -1.30
C GLN A 209 -9.36 -2.37 0.05
N ILE A 210 -10.15 -2.08 1.08
CA ILE A 210 -9.74 -2.06 2.47
C ILE A 210 -10.43 -3.21 3.17
N ALA A 211 -9.70 -4.02 3.94
CA ALA A 211 -10.25 -4.93 4.91
C ALA A 211 -9.92 -4.50 6.33
N VAL A 212 -10.86 -4.66 7.24
CA VAL A 212 -10.71 -4.26 8.64
C VAL A 212 -10.91 -5.48 9.52
N GLY A 213 -9.90 -5.79 10.32
CA GLY A 213 -9.99 -6.83 11.34
C GLY A 213 -10.84 -6.39 12.52
N ARG A 214 -11.11 -7.32 13.44
CA ARG A 214 -11.86 -7.04 14.66
C ARG A 214 -10.93 -6.47 15.72
N ALA A 215 -11.55 -5.83 16.71
CA ALA A 215 -10.85 -5.25 17.83
C ALA A 215 -10.36 -6.35 18.78
N HIS A 216 -9.05 -6.42 19.03
CA HIS A 216 -8.44 -7.41 19.93
C HIS A 216 -7.48 -6.76 20.92
N PRO A 217 -7.43 -7.22 22.19
CA PRO A 217 -6.57 -6.64 23.21
C PRO A 217 -5.10 -7.05 23.04
N GLY A 218 -4.20 -6.15 23.46
CA GLY A 218 -2.80 -6.45 23.59
C GLY A 218 -2.05 -6.56 22.26
N MET A 219 -0.75 -6.85 22.37
CA MET A 219 0.14 -7.00 21.22
C MET A 219 -0.28 -8.15 20.29
N THR A 220 -0.67 -9.30 20.84
CA THR A 220 -1.16 -10.43 20.04
C THR A 220 -2.44 -10.09 19.29
N GLY A 221 -3.26 -9.19 19.83
CA GLY A 221 -4.46 -8.69 19.16
C GLY A 221 -4.20 -7.95 17.86
N ILE A 222 -3.04 -7.31 17.71
CA ILE A 222 -2.62 -6.67 16.45
C ILE A 222 -2.43 -7.74 15.37
N VAL A 223 -1.75 -8.84 15.70
CA VAL A 223 -1.52 -9.96 14.78
C VAL A 223 -2.85 -10.59 14.37
N THR A 224 -3.71 -10.91 15.34
CA THR A 224 -5.03 -11.50 15.06
C THR A 224 -5.90 -10.58 14.19
N SER A 225 -5.91 -9.27 14.47
CA SER A 225 -6.66 -8.32 13.63
C SER A 225 -6.07 -8.19 12.22
N LEU A 226 -4.75 -8.28 12.07
CA LEU A 226 -4.11 -8.25 10.74
C LEU A 226 -4.44 -9.52 9.95
N GLU A 227 -4.36 -10.69 10.56
CA GLU A 227 -4.72 -11.97 9.95
C GLU A 227 -6.18 -11.97 9.49
N GLU A 228 -7.09 -11.45 10.31
CA GLU A 228 -8.50 -11.28 9.96
C GLU A 228 -8.71 -10.37 8.75
N ALA A 229 -8.02 -9.23 8.70
CA ALA A 229 -8.06 -8.32 7.56
C ALA A 229 -7.49 -8.97 6.29
N GLY A 230 -6.36 -9.68 6.41
CA GLY A 230 -5.76 -10.44 5.31
C GLY A 230 -6.68 -11.53 4.77
N ASN A 231 -7.30 -12.30 5.66
CA ASN A 231 -8.28 -13.32 5.32
C ASN A 231 -9.51 -12.71 4.63
N ALA A 232 -10.01 -11.57 5.09
CA ALA A 232 -11.12 -10.87 4.45
C ALA A 232 -10.80 -10.43 3.01
N LEU A 233 -9.59 -9.93 2.74
CA LEU A 233 -9.15 -9.64 1.36
C LEU A 233 -9.04 -10.91 0.50
N ASN A 234 -8.49 -11.99 1.05
CA ASN A 234 -8.38 -13.26 0.31
C ASN A 234 -9.76 -13.83 -0.03
N LEU A 235 -10.71 -13.76 0.90
CA LEU A 235 -12.10 -14.14 0.66
C LEU A 235 -12.74 -13.27 -0.41
N ALA A 236 -12.53 -11.95 -0.36
CA ALA A 236 -13.05 -11.03 -1.37
C ALA A 236 -12.52 -11.34 -2.78
N GLU A 237 -11.24 -11.69 -2.90
CA GLU A 237 -10.65 -12.13 -4.17
C GLU A 237 -11.31 -13.42 -4.68
N ARG A 238 -11.35 -14.48 -3.86
CA ARG A 238 -11.93 -15.79 -4.26
C ARG A 238 -13.43 -15.72 -4.54
N LEU A 239 -14.16 -14.88 -3.80
CA LEU A 239 -15.60 -14.71 -3.90
C LEU A 239 -16.01 -13.51 -4.77
N GLY A 240 -15.06 -12.83 -5.40
CA GLY A 240 -15.32 -11.71 -6.32
C GLY A 240 -16.07 -10.54 -5.66
N PHE A 241 -15.87 -10.31 -4.36
CA PHE A 241 -16.47 -9.15 -3.70
C PHE A 241 -15.79 -7.87 -4.15
N THR A 242 -16.59 -6.93 -4.65
CA THR A 242 -16.12 -5.63 -5.17
C THR A 242 -16.36 -4.47 -4.20
N THR A 243 -16.88 -4.76 -3.00
CA THR A 243 -17.15 -3.72 -2.01
C THR A 243 -15.81 -3.07 -1.60
N PRO A 244 -15.69 -1.73 -1.61
CA PRO A 244 -14.41 -1.05 -1.32
C PRO A 244 -13.92 -1.26 0.12
N VAL A 245 -14.83 -1.48 1.06
CA VAL A 245 -14.52 -1.70 2.48
C VAL A 245 -15.17 -2.98 2.96
N LEU A 246 -14.33 -3.91 3.41
CA LEU A 246 -14.70 -5.22 3.95
C LEU A 246 -14.44 -5.21 5.46
N ARG A 247 -15.35 -5.78 6.23
CA ARG A 247 -15.13 -6.01 7.66
C ARG A 247 -15.02 -7.51 7.89
N ALA A 248 -13.96 -7.94 8.55
CA ALA A 248 -13.79 -9.35 8.88
C ALA A 248 -14.95 -9.91 9.71
N ALA A 249 -15.57 -9.06 10.54
CA ALA A 249 -16.77 -9.40 11.31
C ALA A 249 -17.96 -9.85 10.44
N ASP A 250 -18.08 -9.31 9.22
CA ASP A 250 -19.19 -9.62 8.30
C ASP A 250 -18.91 -10.93 7.52
N LEU A 251 -17.68 -11.45 7.59
CA LEU A 251 -17.20 -12.59 6.80
C LEU A 251 -16.88 -13.83 7.66
N LEU A 252 -17.26 -13.84 8.94
CA LEU A 252 -16.91 -14.90 9.90
C LEU A 252 -17.45 -16.29 9.53
N VAL A 253 -18.47 -16.37 8.68
CA VAL A 253 -19.02 -17.67 8.22
C VAL A 253 -18.05 -18.42 7.31
N PHE A 254 -17.24 -17.73 6.51
CA PHE A 254 -16.37 -18.39 5.53
C PHE A 254 -15.19 -19.13 6.18
N PRO A 255 -14.47 -18.57 7.19
CA PRO A 255 -13.48 -19.32 7.95
C PRO A 255 -14.06 -20.56 8.64
N VAL A 256 -15.34 -20.51 9.08
CA VAL A 256 -16.02 -21.67 9.67
C VAL A 256 -16.19 -22.77 8.61
N LEU A 257 -16.62 -22.42 7.40
CA LEU A 257 -16.75 -23.37 6.29
C LEU A 257 -15.41 -23.98 5.88
N LEU A 258 -14.31 -23.22 5.97
CA LEU A 258 -12.98 -23.66 5.57
C LEU A 258 -12.20 -24.40 6.66
N ARG A 259 -12.70 -24.45 7.89
CA ARG A 259 -12.03 -25.11 9.01
C ARG A 259 -11.93 -26.61 8.81
N ASP A 260 -12.91 -27.21 8.15
CA ASP A 260 -12.91 -28.61 7.72
C ASP A 260 -12.86 -28.67 6.19
N ARG A 261 -11.64 -28.58 5.66
CA ARG A 261 -11.40 -28.54 4.22
C ARG A 261 -11.76 -29.85 3.53
N ASP A 262 -11.71 -30.97 4.23
CA ASP A 262 -12.07 -32.27 3.67
C ASP A 262 -13.60 -32.36 3.56
N ALA A 263 -14.34 -31.94 4.59
CA ALA A 263 -15.80 -31.89 4.54
C ALA A 263 -16.33 -30.95 3.45
N ILE A 264 -15.73 -29.76 3.26
CA ILE A 264 -16.17 -28.85 2.18
C ILE A 264 -15.80 -29.39 0.79
N THR A 265 -14.69 -30.13 0.66
CA THR A 265 -14.33 -30.80 -0.60
C THR A 265 -15.32 -31.92 -0.92
N ASP A 266 -15.63 -32.79 0.05
CA ASP A 266 -16.61 -33.87 -0.10
C ASP A 266 -18.01 -33.33 -0.44
N LEU A 267 -18.42 -32.21 0.17
CA LEU A 267 -19.65 -31.51 -0.18
C LEU A 267 -19.64 -31.05 -1.65
N VAL A 268 -18.56 -30.41 -2.09
CA VAL A 268 -18.41 -29.91 -3.47
C VAL A 268 -18.46 -31.07 -4.45
N ASP A 269 -17.71 -32.14 -4.21
CA ASP A 269 -17.64 -33.29 -5.11
C ASP A 269 -18.97 -34.06 -5.14
N THR A 270 -19.64 -34.21 -4.01
CA THR A 270 -20.96 -34.87 -3.93
C THR A 270 -22.04 -34.05 -4.65
N VAL A 271 -22.08 -32.74 -4.43
CA VAL A 271 -23.18 -31.88 -4.92
C VAL A 271 -22.95 -31.39 -6.34
N LEU A 272 -21.71 -31.03 -6.69
CA LEU A 272 -21.36 -30.39 -7.97
C LEU A 272 -20.55 -31.31 -8.88
N GLY A 273 -19.89 -32.34 -8.37
CA GLY A 273 -19.13 -33.31 -9.16
C GLY A 273 -19.90 -33.94 -10.34
N PRO A 274 -21.21 -34.27 -10.23
CA PRO A 274 -21.99 -34.74 -11.38
C PRO A 274 -22.02 -33.76 -12.57
N LEU A 275 -21.84 -32.46 -12.33
CA LEU A 275 -21.82 -31.44 -13.38
C LEU A 275 -20.55 -31.49 -14.24
N LEU A 276 -19.46 -32.13 -13.78
CA LEU A 276 -18.25 -32.34 -14.58
C LEU A 276 -18.52 -33.15 -15.85
N HIS A 277 -19.49 -34.05 -15.77
CA HIS A 277 -19.89 -34.95 -16.87
C HIS A 277 -21.03 -34.36 -17.72
N ALA A 278 -21.46 -33.14 -17.43
CA ALA A 278 -22.53 -32.50 -18.17
C ALA A 278 -22.07 -32.12 -19.59
N ARG A 279 -22.97 -32.28 -20.56
CA ARG A 279 -22.72 -31.81 -21.92
C ARG A 279 -22.49 -30.29 -21.91
N GLY A 280 -21.37 -29.85 -22.47
CA GLY A 280 -20.95 -28.44 -22.44
C GLY A 280 -20.06 -28.07 -21.24
N GLY A 281 -19.68 -29.05 -20.41
CA GLY A 281 -18.84 -28.85 -19.24
C GLY A 281 -19.59 -28.26 -18.04
N VAL A 282 -18.89 -28.14 -16.92
CA VAL A 282 -19.45 -27.66 -15.65
C VAL A 282 -19.67 -26.14 -15.60
N GLN A 283 -18.86 -25.37 -16.35
CA GLN A 283 -18.79 -23.92 -16.25
C GLN A 283 -20.14 -23.20 -16.44
N PRO A 284 -20.96 -23.52 -17.46
CA PRO A 284 -22.24 -22.83 -17.66
C PRO A 284 -23.23 -23.06 -16.51
N TYR A 285 -23.16 -24.21 -15.84
CA TYR A 285 -24.04 -24.54 -14.72
C TYR A 285 -23.58 -23.83 -13.44
N LEU A 286 -22.27 -23.81 -13.17
CA LEU A 286 -21.70 -23.02 -12.06
C LEU A 286 -22.00 -21.53 -12.21
N GLU A 287 -21.84 -20.99 -13.42
CA GLU A 287 -22.16 -19.59 -13.71
C GLU A 287 -23.64 -19.31 -13.45
N THR A 288 -24.52 -20.20 -13.91
CA THR A 288 -25.97 -20.07 -13.67
C THR A 288 -26.30 -20.07 -12.18
N LEU A 289 -25.69 -20.96 -11.38
CA LEU A 289 -25.91 -21.00 -9.93
C LEU A 289 -25.33 -19.79 -9.21
N THR A 290 -24.14 -19.35 -9.61
CA THR A 290 -23.49 -18.16 -9.04
C THR A 290 -24.36 -16.93 -9.24
N VAL A 291 -24.76 -16.65 -10.49
CA VAL A 291 -25.62 -15.50 -10.80
C VAL A 291 -27.01 -15.63 -10.17
N LEU A 292 -27.53 -16.86 -10.03
CA LEU A 292 -28.77 -17.11 -9.31
C LEU A 292 -28.67 -16.70 -7.84
N PHE A 293 -27.61 -17.10 -7.15
CA PHE A 293 -27.43 -16.79 -5.73
C PHE A 293 -27.11 -15.31 -5.49
N ASP A 294 -26.31 -14.68 -6.35
CA ASP A 294 -26.07 -13.24 -6.33
C ASP A 294 -27.38 -12.45 -6.54
N SER A 295 -28.29 -13.01 -7.36
CA SER A 295 -29.65 -12.48 -7.58
C SER A 295 -30.66 -12.92 -6.51
N GLN A 296 -30.21 -13.40 -5.35
CA GLN A 296 -31.06 -13.85 -4.24
C GLN A 296 -32.07 -14.96 -4.60
N GLY A 297 -31.80 -15.73 -5.66
CA GLY A 297 -32.69 -16.77 -6.17
C GLY A 297 -33.76 -16.27 -7.15
N ASN A 298 -33.70 -15.01 -7.62
CA ASN A 298 -34.67 -14.46 -8.55
C ASN A 298 -34.34 -14.81 -10.00
N TYR A 299 -35.13 -15.70 -10.61
CA TYR A 299 -34.85 -16.23 -11.96
C TYR A 299 -34.95 -15.16 -13.05
N THR A 300 -35.78 -14.14 -12.86
CA THR A 300 -35.91 -13.03 -13.82
C THR A 300 -34.68 -12.13 -13.76
N ALA A 301 -34.19 -11.83 -12.56
CA ALA A 301 -32.95 -11.09 -12.40
C ALA A 301 -31.75 -11.89 -12.93
N THR A 302 -31.67 -13.19 -12.67
CA THR A 302 -30.63 -14.08 -13.21
C THR A 302 -30.64 -14.07 -14.74
N ALA A 303 -31.81 -14.25 -15.35
CA ALA A 303 -31.95 -14.23 -16.81
C ALA A 303 -31.46 -12.91 -17.42
N ARG A 304 -31.80 -11.77 -16.79
CA ARG A 304 -31.33 -10.45 -17.22
C ARG A 304 -29.81 -10.31 -17.12
N HIS A 305 -29.20 -10.69 -15.99
CA HIS A 305 -27.75 -10.61 -15.79
C HIS A 305 -26.97 -11.52 -16.74
N MET A 306 -27.52 -12.69 -17.08
CA MET A 306 -26.89 -13.65 -18.00
C MET A 306 -27.24 -13.38 -19.47
N HIS A 307 -28.04 -12.36 -19.79
CA HIS A 307 -28.58 -12.12 -21.14
C HIS A 307 -29.32 -13.32 -21.74
N LEU A 308 -30.09 -14.04 -20.92
CA LEU A 308 -30.89 -15.21 -21.29
C LEU A 308 -32.39 -14.94 -21.11
N SER A 309 -33.22 -15.84 -21.67
CA SER A 309 -34.63 -15.89 -21.29
C SER A 309 -34.83 -16.60 -19.95
N VAL A 310 -35.90 -16.27 -19.22
CA VAL A 310 -36.25 -16.97 -17.96
C VAL A 310 -36.46 -18.47 -18.21
N ARG A 311 -36.99 -18.85 -19.39
CA ARG A 311 -37.13 -20.26 -19.79
C ARG A 311 -35.78 -20.96 -19.92
N ALA A 312 -34.77 -20.30 -20.48
CA ALA A 312 -33.43 -20.87 -20.60
C ALA A 312 -32.76 -21.05 -19.23
N VAL A 313 -32.94 -20.11 -18.30
CA VAL A 313 -32.48 -20.28 -16.90
C VAL A 313 -33.19 -21.46 -16.25
N THR A 314 -34.52 -21.52 -16.35
CA THR A 314 -35.32 -22.62 -15.78
C THR A 314 -34.86 -23.97 -16.31
N TYR A 315 -34.67 -24.08 -17.63
CA TYR A 315 -34.14 -25.30 -18.26
C TYR A 315 -32.76 -25.71 -17.71
N ARG A 316 -31.84 -24.76 -17.50
CA ARG A 316 -30.53 -25.06 -16.90
C ARG A 316 -30.66 -25.53 -15.45
N LEU A 317 -31.56 -24.95 -14.66
CA LEU A 317 -31.80 -25.36 -13.28
C LEU A 317 -32.47 -26.74 -13.19
N ASP A 318 -33.40 -27.04 -14.09
CA ASP A 318 -33.99 -28.38 -14.22
C ASP A 318 -32.92 -29.41 -14.62
N ARG A 319 -31.99 -29.02 -15.50
CA ARG A 319 -30.87 -29.87 -15.88
C ARG A 319 -29.90 -30.11 -14.73
N ILE A 320 -29.61 -29.10 -13.91
CA ILE A 320 -28.83 -29.25 -12.67
C ILE A 320 -29.51 -30.26 -11.76
N LYS A 321 -30.81 -30.10 -11.50
CA LYS A 321 -31.59 -31.05 -10.70
C LYS A 321 -31.52 -32.47 -11.24
N ALA A 322 -31.63 -32.65 -12.55
CA ALA A 322 -31.56 -33.98 -13.17
C ALA A 322 -30.17 -34.64 -13.03
N LEU A 323 -29.10 -33.85 -12.93
CA LEU A 323 -27.73 -34.35 -12.82
C LEU A 323 -27.29 -34.54 -11.37
N THR A 324 -27.66 -33.62 -10.48
CA THR A 324 -27.16 -33.57 -9.09
C THR A 324 -28.19 -34.06 -8.07
N GLY A 325 -29.47 -34.08 -8.42
CA GLY A 325 -30.58 -34.31 -7.48
C GLY A 325 -31.01 -33.07 -6.68
N TYR A 326 -30.30 -31.94 -6.81
CA TYR A 326 -30.54 -30.72 -6.04
C TYR A 326 -31.18 -29.62 -6.90
N HIS A 327 -32.17 -28.92 -6.34
CA HIS A 327 -32.82 -27.80 -6.99
C HIS A 327 -32.89 -26.58 -6.05
N PRO A 328 -32.51 -25.37 -6.52
CA PRO A 328 -32.44 -24.18 -5.67
C PRO A 328 -33.82 -23.62 -5.24
N GLY A 329 -34.90 -24.13 -5.83
CA GLY A 329 -36.27 -23.82 -5.40
C GLY A 329 -36.72 -24.53 -4.12
N GLU A 330 -36.03 -25.61 -3.71
CA GLU A 330 -36.30 -26.32 -2.45
C GLU A 330 -35.39 -25.75 -1.35
N PRO A 331 -35.92 -25.17 -0.25
CA PRO A 331 -35.11 -24.45 0.74
C PRO A 331 -33.92 -25.23 1.31
N THR A 332 -34.13 -26.51 1.64
CA THR A 332 -33.06 -27.37 2.19
C THR A 332 -31.97 -27.65 1.17
N GLN A 333 -32.36 -27.97 -0.06
CA GLN A 333 -31.42 -28.19 -1.18
C GLN A 333 -30.72 -26.92 -1.62
N ARG A 334 -31.40 -25.77 -1.55
CA ARG A 334 -30.85 -24.45 -1.89
C ARG A 334 -29.66 -24.13 -1.00
N PHE A 335 -29.77 -24.34 0.31
CA PHE A 335 -28.67 -24.10 1.24
C PHE A 335 -27.47 -24.99 0.93
N THR A 336 -27.69 -26.29 0.72
CA THR A 336 -26.66 -27.24 0.30
C THR A 336 -25.97 -26.82 -0.99
N LEU A 337 -26.74 -26.52 -2.03
CA LEU A 337 -26.24 -26.13 -3.34
C LEU A 337 -25.46 -24.81 -3.29
N HIS A 338 -25.96 -23.82 -2.52
CA HIS A 338 -25.27 -22.55 -2.34
C HIS A 338 -23.95 -22.72 -1.58
N THR A 339 -23.95 -23.52 -0.51
CA THR A 339 -22.73 -23.82 0.25
C THR A 339 -21.70 -24.55 -0.61
N ALA A 340 -22.13 -25.50 -1.45
CA ALA A 340 -21.26 -26.17 -2.41
C ALA A 340 -20.69 -25.19 -3.45
N VAL A 341 -21.49 -24.25 -3.98
CA VAL A 341 -20.99 -23.24 -4.92
C VAL A 341 -19.98 -22.30 -4.26
N LEU A 342 -20.22 -21.86 -3.02
CA LEU A 342 -19.26 -21.08 -2.25
C LEU A 342 -17.97 -21.88 -1.98
N GLY A 343 -18.10 -23.15 -1.58
CA GLY A 343 -16.99 -24.07 -1.37
C GLY A 343 -16.15 -24.25 -2.64
N ALA A 344 -16.79 -24.46 -3.80
CA ALA A 344 -16.10 -24.62 -5.07
C ALA A 344 -15.26 -23.38 -5.42
N ARG A 345 -15.82 -22.17 -5.24
CA ARG A 345 -15.09 -20.91 -5.45
C ARG A 345 -13.93 -20.75 -4.48
N LEU A 346 -14.16 -21.04 -3.19
CA LEU A 346 -13.13 -20.97 -2.17
C LEU A 346 -12.02 -22.00 -2.38
N LEU A 347 -12.30 -23.16 -2.98
CA LEU A 347 -11.31 -24.20 -3.27
C LEU A 347 -10.62 -24.02 -4.63
N GLY A 348 -11.12 -23.15 -5.50
CA GLY A 348 -10.65 -23.03 -6.89
C GLY A 348 -11.08 -24.20 -7.78
N TRP A 349 -12.16 -24.89 -7.41
CA TRP A 349 -12.72 -26.03 -8.15
C TRP A 349 -13.43 -25.58 -9.44
N PRO A 350 -13.36 -26.33 -10.55
CA PRO A 350 -12.74 -27.65 -10.72
C PRO A 350 -11.23 -27.59 -11.05
N THR A 351 -10.69 -26.40 -11.28
CA THR A 351 -9.30 -26.20 -11.74
C THR A 351 -8.23 -26.69 -10.76
N SER A 352 -8.52 -26.77 -9.46
CA SER A 352 -7.58 -27.22 -8.42
C SER A 352 -7.51 -28.75 -8.22
N GLN A 353 -8.21 -29.56 -9.01
CA GLN A 353 -8.15 -31.04 -8.97
C GLN A 353 -7.14 -31.65 -9.97
N SER A 354 -6.24 -30.86 -10.55
CA SER A 354 -5.20 -31.32 -11.49
C SER A 354 -3.89 -31.65 -10.79
#